data_AF-A0A3Q9FLV2-F1
#
_entry.id   AF-A0A3Q9FLV2-F1
#
_cell.length_a   1.000
_cell.length_b   1.000
_cell.length_c   1.000
_cell.angle_alpha   90.00
_cell.angle_beta   90.00
_cell.angle_gamma   90.00
#
_symmetry.space_group_name_H-M   'P 1'
#
loop_
_entity.id
_entity.type
_entity.pdbx_description
1 polymer ?
#
loop_
_entity_poly.entity_id
_entity_poly.type
_entity_poly.pdbx_seq_one_letter_code
_entity_poly.pdbx_strand_id
1 'polypeptide(L)'
;MKTTLCLFILSLFIACSTPNEKLTSDLKELKLNGDIQSVVTLNYIADSRDGEIVKGPQASYTEETFDKYGNIIASKGGYTNTFTRKFDEQGNLVEEVNYWDDKVVRKYVYETNKNGDVTKATILGQGGELAQIRYSTYDSNGYFIEMKVMNSNEQLESKLVVENDKLGREIKQTYFDSKGNMEGEVNFAYDDKGNKILDETKFPNGTTKERLDFEYNAKGLALKQITKSKYENSLVAYEYINFDEHGNWILRYSREKRLDKELAELKPRSYEKRIITYL
;
A
#
# COMPACT_ATOMS: atom_id res chain seq x y z
N MET A 1 31.57 8.79 -19.73
CA MET A 1 30.31 9.28 -19.14
C MET A 1 29.62 8.09 -18.50
N LYS A 2 29.65 7.99 -17.18
CA LYS A 2 29.00 6.88 -16.47
C LYS A 2 27.53 7.23 -16.37
N THR A 3 26.70 6.56 -17.16
CA THR A 3 25.25 6.53 -16.98
C THR A 3 24.98 5.85 -15.64
N THR A 4 24.86 6.65 -14.58
CA THR A 4 24.32 6.19 -13.31
C THR A 4 22.84 5.93 -13.56
N LEU A 5 22.54 4.69 -13.94
CA LEU A 5 21.22 4.11 -13.84
C LEU A 5 20.81 4.27 -12.37
N CYS A 6 20.02 5.30 -12.07
CA CYS A 6 19.31 5.37 -10.80
C CYS A 6 18.38 4.16 -10.81
N LEU A 7 18.87 3.04 -10.29
CA LEU A 7 18.00 2.05 -9.69
C LEU A 7 17.18 2.84 -8.67
N PHE A 8 15.94 3.16 -9.04
CA PHE A 8 14.89 3.13 -8.04
C PHE A 8 15.06 1.76 -7.42
N ILE A 9 15.58 1.73 -6.20
CA ILE A 9 15.33 0.62 -5.30
C ILE A 9 13.81 0.71 -5.15
N LEU A 10 13.13 0.01 -6.06
CA LEU A 10 11.89 -0.68 -5.77
C LEU A 10 12.25 -1.37 -4.47
N SER A 11 11.86 -0.76 -3.35
CA SER A 11 11.84 -1.48 -2.11
C SER A 11 11.12 -2.75 -2.48
N LEU A 12 11.87 -3.86 -2.47
CA LEU A 12 11.26 -5.15 -2.24
C LEU A 12 10.59 -4.96 -0.89
N PHE A 13 9.38 -4.41 -0.93
CA PHE A 13 8.31 -4.84 -0.08
C PHE A 13 8.32 -6.34 -0.29
N ILE A 14 9.04 -7.04 0.59
CA ILE A 14 8.45 -8.24 1.16
C ILE A 14 7.01 -7.81 1.40
N ALA A 15 6.10 -8.37 0.62
CA ALA A 15 4.68 -8.11 0.73
C ALA A 15 4.21 -8.61 2.09
N CYS A 16 4.56 -7.88 3.14
CA CYS A 16 3.68 -7.59 4.25
C CYS A 16 2.68 -6.58 3.68
N SER A 17 1.71 -7.12 2.95
CA SER A 17 0.39 -6.51 2.86
C SER A 17 0.02 -6.04 4.28
N THR A 18 -0.21 -4.74 4.44
CA THR A 18 -0.60 -4.14 5.72
C THR A 18 -1.84 -4.85 6.24
N PRO A 19 -1.82 -5.43 7.45
CA PRO A 19 -2.94 -6.19 7.99
C PRO A 19 -3.93 -5.24 8.67
N ASN A 20 -4.61 -4.43 7.86
CA ASN A 20 -5.88 -3.85 8.30
C ASN A 20 -7.00 -4.66 7.64
N GLU A 21 -7.08 -5.94 8.01
CA GLU A 21 -8.06 -6.90 7.49
C GLU A 21 -9.43 -6.71 8.17
N LYS A 22 -9.88 -5.46 8.32
CA LYS A 22 -11.30 -5.22 8.56
C LYS A 22 -11.93 -5.13 7.18
N LEU A 23 -12.82 -6.07 6.85
CA LEU A 23 -13.56 -6.08 5.58
C LEU A 23 -14.44 -4.83 5.45
N THR A 24 -13.83 -3.73 5.05
CA THR A 24 -14.53 -2.65 4.35
C THR A 24 -14.39 -2.89 2.86
N SER A 25 -15.37 -2.49 2.07
CA SER A 25 -15.24 -2.62 0.62
C SER A 25 -14.01 -1.86 0.13
N ASP A 26 -13.32 -2.39 -0.88
CA ASP A 26 -12.13 -1.77 -1.45
C ASP A 26 -12.43 -0.32 -1.88
N LEU A 27 -13.63 -0.01 -2.37
CA LEU A 27 -14.04 1.37 -2.68
C LEU A 27 -13.90 2.32 -1.46
N LYS A 28 -14.31 1.87 -0.27
CA LYS A 28 -14.23 2.68 0.95
C LYS A 28 -12.78 2.91 1.37
N GLU A 29 -11.94 1.88 1.25
CA GLU A 29 -10.50 1.98 1.55
C GLU A 29 -9.78 2.90 0.57
N LEU A 30 -10.12 2.79 -0.72
CA LEU A 30 -9.62 3.64 -1.79
C LEU A 30 -10.23 5.05 -1.79
N LYS A 31 -11.19 5.32 -0.89
CA LYS A 31 -11.95 6.58 -0.79
C LYS A 31 -12.59 6.97 -2.12
N LEU A 32 -13.14 5.97 -2.81
CA LEU A 32 -13.88 6.11 -4.06
C LEU A 32 -15.38 6.20 -3.77
N ASN A 33 -16.03 7.17 -4.38
CA ASN A 33 -17.44 7.50 -4.17
C ASN A 33 -18.28 7.11 -5.39
N GLY A 34 -19.47 6.56 -5.13
CA GLY A 34 -20.42 6.16 -6.16
C GLY A 34 -20.33 4.68 -6.52
N ASP A 35 -21.28 4.23 -7.33
CA ASP A 35 -21.37 2.86 -7.81
C ASP A 35 -20.39 2.70 -8.98
N ILE A 36 -19.22 2.15 -8.70
CA ILE A 36 -18.11 2.09 -9.65
C ILE A 36 -17.99 0.68 -10.21
N GLN A 37 -17.94 0.58 -11.53
CA GLN A 37 -17.68 -0.66 -12.25
C GLN A 37 -16.17 -0.94 -12.36
N SER A 38 -15.39 0.09 -12.74
CA SER A 38 -13.96 -0.04 -12.93
C SER A 38 -13.20 1.27 -12.75
N VAL A 39 -11.93 1.13 -12.39
CA VAL A 39 -10.96 2.25 -12.34
C VAL A 39 -9.72 1.85 -13.12
N VAL A 40 -9.40 2.63 -14.16
CA VAL A 40 -8.13 2.52 -14.88
C VAL A 40 -7.23 3.65 -14.42
N THR A 41 -6.10 3.33 -13.78
CA THR A 41 -5.07 4.30 -13.42
C THR A 41 -3.92 4.22 -14.41
N LEU A 42 -3.64 5.32 -15.11
CA LEU A 42 -2.58 5.46 -16.09
C LEU A 42 -1.42 6.24 -15.48
N ASN A 43 -0.24 5.63 -15.44
CA ASN A 43 0.98 6.26 -14.93
C ASN A 43 1.85 6.72 -16.10
N TYR A 44 2.33 7.96 -16.02
CA TYR A 44 3.16 8.57 -17.05
C TYR A 44 4.50 9.00 -16.46
N ILE A 45 5.51 9.02 -17.33
CA ILE A 45 6.73 9.77 -17.03
C ILE A 45 6.35 11.24 -16.92
N ALA A 46 6.64 11.86 -15.79
CA ALA A 46 6.40 13.27 -15.56
C ALA A 46 7.58 14.08 -16.11
N ASP A 47 7.29 15.12 -16.90
CA ASP A 47 8.30 16.00 -17.48
C ASP A 47 7.99 17.47 -17.14
N SER A 48 8.96 18.35 -17.35
CA SER A 48 8.83 19.79 -17.09
C SER A 48 8.99 20.56 -18.39
N ARG A 49 8.00 21.39 -18.73
CA ARG A 49 8.08 22.37 -19.81
C ARG A 49 7.67 23.72 -19.28
N ASP A 50 8.56 24.71 -19.41
CA ASP A 50 8.36 26.08 -18.94
C ASP A 50 7.96 26.19 -17.45
N GLY A 51 8.47 25.27 -16.63
CA GLY A 51 8.17 25.22 -15.19
C GLY A 51 6.81 24.62 -14.85
N GLU A 52 6.05 24.11 -15.82
CA GLU A 52 4.83 23.32 -15.64
C GLU A 52 5.10 21.82 -15.75
N ILE A 53 4.34 21.00 -14.99
CA ILE A 53 4.42 19.55 -15.18
C ILE A 53 3.58 19.20 -16.39
N VAL A 54 4.17 18.43 -17.29
CA VAL A 54 3.49 17.91 -18.47
C VAL A 54 3.54 16.38 -18.51
N LYS A 55 2.52 15.81 -19.16
CA LYS A 55 2.41 14.38 -19.42
C LYS A 55 3.46 13.93 -20.45
N GLY A 56 4.33 13.01 -20.06
CA GLY A 56 5.25 12.29 -20.95
C GLY A 56 4.67 10.97 -21.47
N PRO A 57 5.53 10.04 -21.93
CA PRO A 57 5.12 8.69 -22.33
C PRO A 57 4.45 7.92 -21.19
N GLN A 58 3.52 7.03 -21.54
CA GLN A 58 2.89 6.13 -20.56
C GLN A 58 3.94 5.12 -20.06
N ALA A 59 4.12 5.05 -18.74
CA ALA A 59 5.06 4.15 -18.08
C ALA A 59 4.39 2.82 -17.71
N SER A 60 3.16 2.87 -17.19
CA SER A 60 2.39 1.70 -16.78
C SER A 60 0.91 2.04 -16.65
N TYR A 61 0.10 1.04 -16.35
CA TYR A 61 -1.28 1.23 -15.95
C TYR A 61 -1.70 0.16 -14.94
N THR A 62 -2.79 0.44 -14.23
CA THR A 62 -3.60 -0.57 -13.53
C THR A 62 -5.06 -0.45 -13.96
N GLU A 63 -5.78 -1.55 -14.01
CA GLU A 63 -7.22 -1.63 -14.22
C GLU A 63 -7.82 -2.50 -13.12
N GLU A 64 -8.67 -1.91 -12.30
CA GLU A 64 -9.39 -2.59 -11.21
C GLU A 64 -10.86 -2.67 -11.55
N THR A 65 -11.47 -3.83 -11.30
CA THR A 65 -12.89 -4.08 -11.51
C THR A 65 -13.54 -4.44 -10.19
N PHE A 66 -14.74 -3.93 -9.97
CA PHE A 66 -15.44 -4.03 -8.70
C PHE A 66 -16.71 -4.86 -8.83
N ASP A 67 -17.06 -5.60 -7.78
CA ASP A 67 -18.39 -6.16 -7.64
C ASP A 67 -19.42 -5.09 -7.21
N LYS A 68 -20.69 -5.49 -7.14
CA LYS A 68 -21.80 -4.62 -6.73
C LYS A 68 -21.72 -4.15 -5.26
N TYR A 69 -20.81 -4.70 -4.47
CA TYR A 69 -20.58 -4.32 -3.07
C TYR A 69 -19.34 -3.42 -2.93
N GLY A 70 -18.64 -3.15 -4.03
CA GLY A 70 -17.45 -2.30 -4.07
C GLY A 70 -16.15 -3.03 -3.73
N ASN A 71 -16.11 -4.36 -3.84
CA ASN A 71 -14.89 -5.15 -3.66
C ASN A 71 -14.18 -5.37 -4.99
N ILE A 72 -12.85 -5.27 -5.02
CA ILE A 72 -12.06 -5.57 -6.21
C ILE A 72 -12.12 -7.08 -6.46
N ILE A 73 -12.63 -7.46 -7.64
CA ILE A 73 -12.70 -8.86 -8.08
C ILE A 73 -11.59 -9.22 -9.06
N ALA A 74 -11.04 -8.23 -9.77
CA ALA A 74 -9.86 -8.40 -10.59
C ALA A 74 -9.06 -7.11 -10.70
N SER A 75 -7.75 -7.25 -10.74
CA SER A 75 -6.82 -6.17 -11.07
C SER A 75 -5.86 -6.63 -12.15
N LYS A 76 -5.58 -5.74 -13.11
CA LYS A 76 -4.55 -5.93 -14.13
C LYS A 76 -3.56 -4.79 -14.00
N GLY A 77 -2.28 -5.07 -13.76
CA GLY A 77 -1.27 -4.05 -13.49
C GLY A 77 0.07 -4.29 -14.18
N GLY A 78 0.55 -3.30 -14.93
CA GLY A 78 1.77 -3.45 -15.74
C GLY A 78 1.59 -4.46 -16.88
N TYR A 79 2.68 -4.87 -17.53
CA TYR A 79 2.60 -5.76 -18.69
C TYR A 79 2.21 -7.21 -18.34
N THR A 80 2.40 -7.65 -17.09
CA THR A 80 2.32 -9.10 -16.76
C THR A 80 1.69 -9.45 -15.41
N ASN A 81 1.52 -8.52 -14.46
CA ASN A 81 1.04 -8.87 -13.12
C ASN A 81 -0.47 -8.63 -12.97
N THR A 82 -1.24 -9.65 -12.66
CA THR A 82 -2.70 -9.53 -12.47
C THR A 82 -3.13 -10.36 -11.27
N PHE A 83 -4.30 -10.06 -10.72
CA PHE A 83 -4.92 -10.94 -9.73
C PHE A 83 -6.44 -11.00 -9.90
N THR A 84 -7.01 -12.08 -9.37
CA THR A 84 -8.47 -12.24 -9.20
C THR A 84 -8.79 -12.59 -7.76
N ARG A 85 -9.93 -12.12 -7.25
CA ARG A 85 -10.43 -12.41 -5.91
C ARG A 85 -11.81 -13.06 -5.97
N LYS A 86 -12.09 -13.90 -4.97
CA LYS A 86 -13.42 -14.47 -4.74
C LYS A 86 -13.86 -14.23 -3.32
N PHE A 87 -15.15 -14.01 -3.19
CA PHE A 87 -15.82 -13.75 -1.93
C PHE A 87 -16.90 -14.82 -1.69
N ASP A 88 -17.14 -15.16 -0.42
CA ASP A 88 -18.27 -15.99 -0.03
C ASP A 88 -19.60 -15.20 -0.09
N GLU A 89 -20.71 -15.86 0.24
CA GLU A 89 -22.05 -15.23 0.24
C GLU A 89 -22.20 -14.14 1.29
N GLN A 90 -21.35 -14.14 2.32
CA GLN A 90 -21.31 -13.11 3.36
C GLN A 90 -20.41 -11.93 2.97
N GLY A 91 -19.71 -12.02 1.83
CA GLY A 91 -18.80 -10.99 1.33
C GLY A 91 -17.38 -11.08 1.88
N ASN A 92 -17.00 -12.19 2.53
CA ASN A 92 -15.65 -12.37 3.03
C ASN A 92 -14.72 -12.86 1.91
N LEU A 93 -13.50 -12.34 1.86
CA LEU A 93 -12.47 -12.80 0.94
C LEU A 93 -12.09 -14.26 1.28
N VAL A 94 -12.24 -15.17 0.32
CA VAL A 94 -11.94 -16.60 0.50
C VAL A 94 -10.80 -17.09 -0.39
N GLU A 95 -10.54 -16.40 -1.49
CA GLU A 95 -9.48 -16.77 -2.42
C GLU A 95 -8.93 -15.54 -3.15
N GLU A 96 -7.60 -15.50 -3.31
CA GLU A 96 -6.91 -14.60 -4.25
C GLU A 96 -5.94 -15.42 -5.10
N VAL A 97 -5.92 -15.17 -6.41
CA VAL A 97 -4.98 -15.80 -7.34
C VAL A 97 -4.19 -14.71 -8.03
N ASN A 98 -2.86 -14.78 -7.91
CA ASN A 98 -1.94 -13.86 -8.55
C ASN A 98 -1.31 -14.52 -9.77
N TYR A 99 -1.18 -13.76 -10.84
CA TYR A 99 -0.68 -14.20 -12.13
C TYR A 99 0.52 -13.37 -12.56
N TRP A 100 1.47 -14.04 -13.22
CA TRP A 100 2.52 -13.41 -14.00
C TRP A 100 2.46 -13.95 -15.43
N ASP A 101 2.23 -13.07 -16.40
CA ASP A 101 2.13 -13.44 -17.82
C ASP A 101 1.08 -14.55 -18.02
N ASP A 102 -0.12 -14.30 -17.46
CA ASP A 102 -1.28 -15.21 -17.41
C ASP A 102 -1.05 -16.57 -16.73
N LYS A 103 0.10 -16.79 -16.08
CA LYS A 103 0.41 -17.99 -15.29
C LYS A 103 0.22 -17.73 -13.82
N VAL A 104 -0.46 -18.63 -13.13
CA VAL A 104 -0.58 -18.59 -11.67
C VAL A 104 0.81 -18.64 -11.04
N VAL A 105 1.16 -17.62 -10.26
CA VAL A 105 2.41 -17.59 -9.49
C VAL A 105 2.17 -17.80 -8.00
N ARG A 106 1.01 -17.38 -7.50
CA ARG A 106 0.58 -17.62 -6.13
C ARG A 106 -0.92 -17.77 -6.04
N LYS A 107 -1.35 -18.61 -5.10
CA LYS A 107 -2.74 -18.70 -4.68
C LYS A 107 -2.83 -18.54 -3.16
N TYR A 108 -3.81 -17.77 -2.73
CA TYR A 108 -4.13 -17.52 -1.33
C TYR A 108 -5.50 -18.13 -1.05
N VAL A 109 -5.62 -18.86 0.05
CA VAL A 109 -6.89 -19.39 0.57
C VAL A 109 -7.05 -18.88 1.99
N TYR A 110 -8.18 -18.25 2.26
CA TYR A 110 -8.42 -17.54 3.51
C TYR A 110 -9.45 -18.26 4.37
N GLU A 111 -9.20 -18.30 5.67
CA GLU A 111 -10.16 -18.68 6.70
C GLU A 111 -10.45 -17.44 7.55
N THR A 112 -11.72 -17.17 7.82
CA THR A 112 -12.17 -15.97 8.53
C THR A 112 -12.84 -16.32 9.86
N ASN A 113 -12.86 -15.37 10.78
CA ASN A 113 -13.68 -15.46 11.97
C ASN A 113 -15.14 -15.05 11.67
N LYS A 114 -16.01 -15.09 12.67
CA LYS A 114 -17.44 -14.71 12.54
C LYS A 114 -17.69 -13.24 12.15
N ASN A 115 -16.70 -12.36 12.31
CA ASN A 115 -16.77 -10.96 11.91
C ASN A 115 -16.26 -10.75 10.48
N GLY A 116 -15.74 -11.82 9.85
CA GLY A 116 -15.14 -11.79 8.52
C GLY A 116 -13.63 -11.48 8.54
N ASP A 117 -13.02 -11.21 9.69
CA ASP A 117 -11.58 -10.93 9.75
C ASP A 117 -10.80 -12.22 9.41
N VAL A 118 -9.81 -12.13 8.54
CA VAL A 118 -8.96 -13.28 8.15
C VAL A 118 -8.15 -13.72 9.36
N THR A 119 -8.30 -14.97 9.77
CA THR A 119 -7.53 -15.57 10.88
C THR A 119 -6.40 -16.46 10.38
N LYS A 120 -6.51 -16.96 9.15
CA LYS A 120 -5.47 -17.74 8.50
C LYS A 120 -5.46 -17.52 7.00
N ALA A 121 -4.26 -17.39 6.43
CA ALA A 121 -4.05 -17.39 4.99
C ALA A 121 -3.07 -18.51 4.61
N THR A 122 -3.51 -19.42 3.75
CA THR A 122 -2.66 -20.48 3.17
C THR A 122 -2.17 -20.01 1.82
N ILE A 123 -0.85 -19.98 1.63
CA ILE A 123 -0.20 -19.43 0.43
C ILE A 123 0.45 -20.59 -0.32
N LEU A 124 0.01 -20.77 -1.57
CA LEU A 124 0.50 -21.81 -2.47
C LEU A 124 1.32 -21.18 -3.61
N GLY A 125 2.38 -21.86 -4.04
CA GLY A 125 3.21 -21.44 -5.17
C GLY A 125 2.67 -21.88 -6.54
N GLN A 126 3.50 -21.75 -7.57
CA GLN A 126 3.14 -21.96 -8.99
C GLN A 126 2.70 -23.40 -9.30
N GLY A 127 3.12 -24.39 -8.51
CA GLY A 127 2.73 -25.80 -8.63
C GLY A 127 1.65 -26.24 -7.63
N GLY A 128 1.10 -25.32 -6.85
CA GLY A 128 0.15 -25.65 -5.77
C GLY A 128 0.80 -26.18 -4.49
N GLU A 129 2.14 -26.19 -4.43
CA GLU A 129 2.87 -26.52 -3.22
C GLU A 129 2.64 -25.48 -2.13
N LEU A 130 2.59 -25.92 -0.87
CA LEU A 130 2.51 -25.02 0.27
C LEU A 130 3.79 -24.19 0.35
N ALA A 131 3.67 -22.87 0.24
CA ALA A 131 4.78 -21.95 0.42
C ALA A 131 4.83 -21.44 1.87
N GLN A 132 3.70 -20.92 2.37
CA GLN A 132 3.61 -20.31 3.70
C GLN A 132 2.20 -20.44 4.27
N ILE A 133 2.09 -20.38 5.60
CA ILE A 133 0.82 -20.16 6.31
C ILE A 133 0.98 -18.90 7.17
N ARG A 134 0.01 -17.99 7.10
CA ARG A 134 -0.07 -16.84 7.99
C ARG A 134 -1.21 -17.03 8.96
N TYR A 135 -0.98 -16.72 10.23
CA TYR A 135 -2.01 -16.68 11.27
C TYR A 135 -2.13 -15.24 11.76
N SER A 136 -3.36 -14.72 11.79
CA SER A 136 -3.69 -13.36 12.24
C SER A 136 -4.48 -13.42 13.54
N THR A 137 -4.14 -12.58 14.51
CA THR A 137 -4.82 -12.48 15.80
C THR A 137 -5.34 -11.06 16.01
N TYR A 138 -6.51 -10.97 16.63
CA TYR A 138 -7.23 -9.72 16.89
C TYR A 138 -7.54 -9.59 18.38
N ASP A 139 -7.61 -8.36 18.87
CA ASP A 139 -8.08 -8.08 20.23
C ASP A 139 -9.62 -8.23 20.34
N SER A 140 -10.16 -8.00 21.54
CA SER A 140 -11.61 -8.09 21.80
C SER A 140 -12.46 -7.07 21.06
N ASN A 141 -11.85 -5.98 20.57
CA ASN A 141 -12.51 -4.95 19.77
C ASN A 141 -12.44 -5.26 18.26
N GLY A 142 -11.75 -6.33 17.88
CA GLY A 142 -11.51 -6.70 16.48
C GLY A 142 -10.34 -5.95 15.84
N TYR A 143 -9.44 -5.34 16.62
CA TYR A 143 -8.25 -4.71 16.08
C TYR A 143 -7.14 -5.75 15.92
N PHE A 144 -6.46 -5.73 14.78
CA PHE A 144 -5.34 -6.63 14.50
C PHE A 144 -4.17 -6.35 15.46
N ILE A 145 -3.63 -7.39 16.09
CA ILE A 145 -2.56 -7.26 17.10
C ILE A 145 -1.33 -8.12 16.83
N GLU A 146 -1.45 -9.18 16.02
CA GLU A 146 -0.33 -10.10 15.77
C GLU A 146 -0.52 -10.86 14.46
N MET A 147 0.57 -11.05 13.73
CA MET A 147 0.68 -12.06 12.67
C MET A 147 1.89 -12.96 12.90
N LYS A 148 1.70 -14.26 12.69
CA LYS A 148 2.79 -15.25 12.61
C LYS A 148 2.86 -15.80 11.20
N VAL A 149 4.06 -15.84 10.63
CA VAL A 149 4.32 -16.45 9.32
C VAL A 149 5.05 -17.76 9.56
N MET A 150 4.48 -18.83 9.04
CA MET A 150 5.04 -20.19 9.08
C MET A 150 5.49 -20.59 7.67
N ASN A 151 6.61 -21.28 7.56
CA ASN A 151 7.05 -21.89 6.31
C ASN A 151 6.24 -23.14 5.95
N SER A 152 6.58 -23.75 4.82
CA SER A 152 5.98 -25.00 4.32
C SER A 152 6.11 -26.20 5.27
N ASN A 153 7.03 -26.15 6.23
CA ASN A 153 7.25 -27.19 7.25
C ASN A 153 6.64 -26.80 8.61
N GLU A 154 5.74 -25.81 8.62
CA GLU A 154 5.09 -25.28 9.82
C GLU A 154 6.06 -24.74 10.89
N GLN A 155 7.23 -24.26 10.47
CA GLN A 155 8.18 -23.59 11.36
C GLN A 155 8.01 -22.07 11.25
N LEU A 156 8.10 -21.37 12.38
CA LEU A 156 8.00 -19.91 12.44
C LEU A 156 9.14 -19.28 11.61
N GLU A 157 8.80 -18.43 10.66
CA GLU A 157 9.75 -17.63 9.89
C GLU A 157 9.86 -16.21 10.44
N SER A 158 8.73 -15.60 10.78
CA SER A 158 8.67 -14.25 11.30
C SER A 158 7.39 -13.99 12.07
N LYS A 159 7.41 -12.92 12.84
CA LYS A 159 6.27 -12.44 13.61
C LYS A 159 6.17 -10.92 13.54
N LEU A 160 4.94 -10.42 13.42
CA LEU A 160 4.59 -9.01 13.53
C LEU A 160 3.72 -8.84 14.78
N VAL A 161 3.99 -7.81 15.58
CA VAL A 161 3.13 -7.36 16.69
C VAL A 161 2.70 -5.92 16.43
N VAL A 162 1.42 -5.62 16.68
CA VAL A 162 0.82 -4.32 16.42
C VAL A 162 0.21 -3.76 17.70
N GLU A 163 0.50 -2.49 17.97
CA GLU A 163 -0.15 -1.71 19.01
C GLU A 163 -1.11 -0.71 18.34
N ASN A 164 -2.34 -0.65 18.87
CA ASN A 164 -3.39 0.22 18.37
C ASN A 164 -3.77 1.26 19.42
N ASP A 165 -4.21 2.43 18.96
CA ASP A 165 -4.89 3.38 19.82
C ASP A 165 -6.35 2.96 20.11
N LYS A 166 -7.05 3.78 20.91
CA LYS A 166 -8.45 3.51 21.30
C LYS A 166 -9.44 3.50 20.14
N LEU A 167 -9.08 4.10 19.01
CA LEU A 167 -9.89 4.14 17.79
C LEU A 167 -9.54 2.99 16.83
N GLY A 168 -8.61 2.11 17.21
CA GLY A 168 -8.15 1.00 16.39
C GLY A 168 -7.15 1.39 15.31
N ARG A 169 -6.55 2.58 15.41
CA ARG A 169 -5.50 3.00 14.48
C ARG A 169 -4.18 2.44 14.96
N GLU A 170 -3.42 1.80 14.08
CA GLU A 170 -2.08 1.30 14.40
C GLU A 170 -1.17 2.47 14.77
N ILE A 171 -0.54 2.40 15.94
CA ILE A 171 0.45 3.38 16.41
C ILE A 171 1.86 2.81 16.39
N LYS A 172 2.00 1.48 16.38
CA LYS A 172 3.29 0.81 16.31
C LYS A 172 3.19 -0.57 15.69
N GLN A 173 4.18 -0.92 14.86
CA GLN A 173 4.45 -2.26 14.37
C GLN A 173 5.85 -2.69 14.82
N THR A 174 5.99 -3.91 15.33
CA THR A 174 7.28 -4.51 15.69
C THR A 174 7.48 -5.83 14.96
N TYR A 175 8.61 -5.96 14.27
CA TYR A 175 8.94 -7.12 13.45
C TYR A 175 9.97 -8.00 14.16
N PHE A 176 9.77 -9.31 14.13
CA PHE A 176 10.62 -10.30 14.77
C PHE A 176 11.00 -11.41 13.79
N ASP A 177 12.24 -11.89 13.91
CA ASP A 177 12.72 -13.08 13.21
C ASP A 177 12.16 -14.39 13.81
N SER A 178 12.50 -15.52 13.19
CA SER A 178 12.13 -16.88 13.64
C SER A 178 12.60 -17.25 15.05
N LYS A 179 13.60 -16.54 15.59
CA LYS A 179 14.17 -16.74 16.93
C LYS A 179 13.59 -15.76 17.97
N GLY A 180 12.72 -14.84 17.53
CA GLY A 180 12.13 -13.81 18.37
C GLY A 180 13.01 -12.58 18.58
N ASN A 181 14.08 -12.40 17.79
CA ASN A 181 14.86 -11.17 17.81
C ASN A 181 14.12 -10.07 17.04
N MET A 182 14.08 -8.87 17.59
CA MET A 182 13.52 -7.71 16.91
C MET A 182 14.36 -7.32 15.69
N GLU A 183 13.72 -7.21 14.52
CA GLU A 183 14.34 -6.81 13.26
C GLU A 183 14.09 -5.32 12.92
N GLY A 184 13.09 -4.72 13.54
CA GLY A 184 12.80 -3.30 13.42
C GLY A 184 11.42 -2.94 13.96
N GLU A 185 11.13 -1.65 13.97
CA GLU A 185 9.79 -1.13 14.27
C GLU A 185 9.41 0.01 13.34
N VAL A 186 8.11 0.20 13.18
CA VAL A 186 7.52 1.36 12.53
C VAL A 186 6.57 2.02 13.52
N ASN A 187 6.68 3.33 13.69
CA ASN A 187 5.84 4.12 14.58
C ASN A 187 4.96 5.07 13.76
N PHE A 188 3.70 5.20 14.14
CA PHE A 188 2.73 6.07 13.47
C PHE A 188 2.16 7.10 14.44
N ALA A 189 1.78 8.26 13.90
CA ALA A 189 0.99 9.25 14.62
C ALA A 189 -0.06 9.85 13.71
N TYR A 190 -1.16 10.31 14.31
CA TYR A 190 -2.31 10.85 13.60
C TYR A 190 -2.73 12.19 14.20
N ASP A 191 -3.29 13.06 13.37
CA ASP A 191 -3.99 14.25 13.84
C ASP A 191 -5.38 13.89 14.42
N ASP A 192 -6.06 14.90 14.98
CA ASP A 192 -7.40 14.75 15.58
C ASP A 192 -8.49 14.35 14.56
N LYS A 193 -8.22 14.52 13.26
CA LYS A 193 -9.11 14.11 12.17
C LYS A 193 -8.82 12.69 11.68
N GLY A 194 -7.78 12.05 12.20
CA GLY A 194 -7.35 10.71 11.81
C GLY A 194 -6.43 10.65 10.60
N ASN A 195 -5.89 11.78 10.13
CA ASN A 195 -4.87 11.76 9.08
C ASN A 195 -3.52 11.39 9.67
N LYS A 196 -2.77 10.51 9.00
CA LYS A 196 -1.43 10.10 9.44
C LYS A 196 -0.44 11.26 9.28
N ILE A 197 0.14 11.74 10.37
CA ILE A 197 1.11 12.85 10.37
C ILE A 197 2.56 12.36 10.49
N LEU A 198 2.76 11.10 10.87
CA LEU A 198 4.07 10.49 11.03
C LEU A 198 4.07 9.03 10.59
N ASP A 199 5.15 8.65 9.91
CA ASP A 199 5.55 7.27 9.66
C ASP A 199 7.07 7.18 9.89
N GLU A 200 7.50 6.50 10.95
CA GLU A 200 8.91 6.44 11.35
C GLU A 200 9.40 4.99 11.47
N THR A 201 10.31 4.60 10.58
CA THR A 201 10.98 3.30 10.59
C THR A 201 12.27 3.37 11.39
N LYS A 202 12.47 2.43 12.31
CA LYS A 202 13.68 2.32 13.15
C LYS A 202 14.35 0.96 13.03
N PHE A 203 15.66 0.97 13.20
CA PHE A 203 16.45 -0.23 13.42
C PHE A 203 16.16 -0.84 14.80
N PRO A 204 16.56 -2.11 15.04
CA PRO A 204 16.45 -2.74 16.36
C PRO A 204 17.13 -1.96 17.48
N ASN A 205 18.19 -1.20 17.17
CA ASN A 205 18.90 -0.36 18.13
C ASN A 205 18.19 0.99 18.42
N GLY A 206 16.98 1.20 17.90
CA GLY A 206 16.18 2.41 18.07
C GLY A 206 16.56 3.59 17.18
N THR A 207 17.60 3.49 16.36
CA THR A 207 18.00 4.57 15.46
C THR A 207 16.98 4.71 14.32
N THR A 208 16.52 5.93 14.04
CA THR A 208 15.65 6.22 12.89
C THR A 208 16.37 5.93 11.57
N LYS A 209 15.78 5.04 10.78
CA LYS A 209 16.19 4.73 9.40
C LYS A 209 15.56 5.73 8.44
N GLU A 210 14.27 5.97 8.60
CA GLU A 210 13.48 6.83 7.75
C GLU A 210 12.31 7.42 8.53
N ARG A 211 11.95 8.67 8.21
CA ARG A 211 10.81 9.38 8.77
C ARG A 211 10.07 10.13 7.66
N LEU A 212 8.75 9.96 7.62
CA LEU A 212 7.85 10.72 6.75
C LEU A 212 6.95 11.59 7.62
N ASP A 213 6.94 12.89 7.33
CA ASP A 213 6.00 13.86 7.90
C ASP A 213 5.03 14.31 6.79
N PHE A 214 3.75 14.51 7.12
CA PHE A 214 2.70 14.86 6.15
C PHE A 214 1.97 16.15 6.53
N GLU A 215 1.64 16.96 5.52
CA GLU A 215 0.78 18.14 5.68
C GLU A 215 -0.44 18.04 4.75
N TYR A 216 -1.60 18.35 5.33
CA TYR A 216 -2.90 18.15 4.71
C TYR A 216 -3.62 19.48 4.45
N ASN A 217 -4.42 19.53 3.39
CA ASN A 217 -5.38 20.61 3.21
C ASN A 217 -6.63 20.44 4.11
N ALA A 218 -7.55 21.41 4.07
CA ALA A 218 -8.77 21.39 4.88
C ALA A 218 -9.68 20.16 4.63
N LYS A 219 -9.56 19.52 3.45
CA LYS A 219 -10.29 18.30 3.08
C LYS A 219 -9.57 17.00 3.47
N GLY A 220 -8.41 17.08 4.14
CA GLY A 220 -7.64 15.89 4.56
C GLY A 220 -6.84 15.23 3.43
N LEU A 221 -6.55 15.96 2.35
CA LEU A 221 -5.67 15.49 1.27
C LEU A 221 -4.23 15.90 1.58
N ALA A 222 -3.30 14.93 1.57
CA ALA A 222 -1.89 15.21 1.74
C ALA A 222 -1.39 16.01 0.53
N LEU A 223 -0.98 17.26 0.75
CA LEU A 223 -0.43 18.11 -0.31
C LEU A 223 1.09 18.24 -0.24
N LYS A 224 1.67 17.85 0.90
CA LYS A 224 3.10 17.89 1.10
C LYS A 224 3.56 16.73 1.97
N GLN A 225 4.64 16.09 1.54
CA GLN A 225 5.32 15.03 2.27
C GLN A 225 6.79 15.42 2.44
N ILE A 226 7.33 15.23 3.64
CA ILE A 226 8.74 15.42 3.94
C ILE A 226 9.33 14.07 4.30
N THR A 227 10.28 13.58 3.51
CA THR A 227 11.02 12.34 3.80
C THR A 227 12.40 12.69 4.33
N LYS A 228 12.75 12.18 5.51
CA LYS A 228 14.09 12.25 6.09
C LYS A 228 14.64 10.84 6.18
N SER A 229 15.74 10.57 5.47
CA SER A 229 16.37 9.25 5.42
C SER A 229 17.79 9.32 5.94
N LYS A 230 18.24 8.22 6.56
CA LYS A 230 19.64 8.04 6.98
C LYS A 230 20.57 7.72 5.80
N TYR A 231 20.04 7.10 4.74
CA TYR A 231 20.83 6.60 3.62
C TYR A 231 20.65 7.39 2.33
N GLU A 232 19.50 8.04 2.20
CA GLU A 232 19.14 8.80 1.01
C GLU A 232 19.00 10.28 1.32
N ASN A 233 18.97 11.07 0.26
CA ASN A 233 18.78 12.50 0.41
C ASN A 233 17.37 12.76 0.95
N SER A 234 17.27 13.67 1.92
CA SER A 234 15.96 14.08 2.40
C SER A 234 15.23 14.84 1.28
N LEU A 235 13.94 14.59 1.13
CA LEU A 235 13.11 15.14 0.05
C LEU A 235 11.89 15.85 0.64
N VAL A 236 11.40 16.84 -0.10
CA VAL A 236 10.05 17.35 0.07
C VAL A 236 9.31 17.17 -1.25
N ALA A 237 8.14 16.56 -1.19
CA ALA A 237 7.24 16.37 -2.32
C ALA A 237 5.98 17.22 -2.14
N TYR A 238 5.48 17.78 -3.23
CA TYR A 238 4.23 18.52 -3.32
C TYR A 238 3.30 17.83 -4.30
N GLU A 239 2.02 17.78 -3.95
CA GLU A 239 1.01 17.06 -4.70
C GLU A 239 -0.12 17.97 -5.15
N TYR A 240 -0.59 17.74 -6.37
CA TYR A 240 -1.65 18.48 -7.02
C TYR A 240 -2.68 17.49 -7.55
N ILE A 241 -3.97 17.72 -7.24
CA ILE A 241 -5.03 16.74 -7.45
C ILE A 241 -6.27 17.43 -8.02
N ASN A 242 -6.81 16.86 -9.10
CA ASN A 242 -8.11 17.24 -9.66
C ASN A 242 -9.12 16.11 -9.47
N PHE A 243 -10.39 16.48 -9.32
CA PHE A 243 -11.49 15.56 -9.01
C PHE A 243 -12.57 15.61 -10.09
N ASP A 244 -13.33 14.53 -10.23
CA ASP A 244 -14.60 14.52 -10.95
C ASP A 244 -15.76 15.04 -10.08
N GLU A 245 -16.98 14.98 -10.63
CA GLU A 245 -18.21 15.44 -9.96
C GLU A 245 -18.62 14.59 -8.75
N HIS A 246 -18.15 13.34 -8.67
CA HIS A 246 -18.35 12.45 -7.52
C HIS A 246 -17.30 12.67 -6.42
N GLY A 247 -16.34 13.57 -6.65
CA GLY A 247 -15.27 13.85 -5.71
C GLY A 247 -14.17 12.78 -5.72
N ASN A 248 -14.07 11.98 -6.79
CA ASN A 248 -12.98 11.04 -7.00
C ASN A 248 -11.85 11.70 -7.77
N TRP A 249 -10.61 11.48 -7.36
CA TRP A 249 -9.50 12.09 -8.08
C TRP A 249 -9.33 11.45 -9.46
N ILE A 250 -9.15 12.29 -10.47
CA ILE A 250 -9.00 11.89 -11.88
C ILE A 250 -7.65 12.28 -12.48
N LEU A 251 -6.94 13.21 -11.83
CA LEU A 251 -5.59 13.60 -12.18
C LEU A 251 -4.81 13.90 -10.91
N ARG A 252 -3.62 13.32 -10.80
CA ARG A 252 -2.66 13.60 -9.74
C ARG A 252 -1.30 13.81 -10.36
N TYR A 253 -0.58 14.82 -9.94
CA TYR A 253 0.81 14.97 -10.28
C TYR A 253 1.58 15.54 -9.11
N SER A 254 2.87 15.25 -9.07
CA SER A 254 3.71 15.65 -7.95
C SER A 254 5.05 16.21 -8.41
N ARG A 255 5.59 17.10 -7.59
CA ARG A 255 6.96 17.61 -7.71
C ARG A 255 7.74 17.30 -6.47
N GLU A 256 9.05 17.18 -6.60
CA GLU A 256 9.93 17.04 -5.44
C GLU A 256 11.22 17.86 -5.56
N LYS A 257 11.79 18.19 -4.40
CA LYS A 257 13.14 18.73 -4.31
C LYS A 257 13.87 18.14 -3.13
N ARG A 258 15.19 18.22 -3.22
CA ARG A 258 16.10 17.86 -2.13
C ARG A 258 16.02 18.87 -0.99
N LEU A 259 15.73 18.38 0.21
CA LEU A 259 15.66 19.18 1.42
C LEU A 259 17.06 19.55 1.95
N ASP A 260 18.04 18.69 1.71
CA ASP A 260 19.44 18.88 2.13
C ASP A 260 20.19 19.94 1.30
N LYS A 261 19.52 20.57 0.33
CA LYS A 261 20.06 21.62 -0.53
C LYS A 261 19.08 22.78 -0.60
N GLU A 262 19.41 23.89 0.06
CA GLU A 262 18.52 25.06 0.18
C GLU A 262 18.03 25.60 -1.18
N LEU A 263 18.89 25.55 -2.21
CA LEU A 263 18.59 26.01 -3.58
C LEU A 263 18.26 24.87 -4.56
N ALA A 264 17.75 23.73 -4.08
CA ALA A 264 17.33 22.66 -4.97
C ALA A 264 16.13 23.05 -5.84
N GLU A 265 16.28 22.86 -7.15
CA GLU A 265 15.19 23.00 -8.11
C GLU A 265 14.09 21.95 -7.84
N LEU A 266 12.85 22.38 -8.03
CA LEU A 266 11.66 21.56 -7.91
C LEU A 266 11.42 20.79 -9.22
N LYS A 267 11.52 19.46 -9.18
CA LYS A 267 11.46 18.59 -10.37
C LYS A 267 10.15 17.81 -10.41
N PRO A 268 9.63 17.46 -11.60
CA PRO A 268 8.53 16.52 -11.73
C PRO A 268 8.89 15.17 -11.08
N ARG A 269 7.94 14.57 -10.37
CA ARG A 269 8.07 13.27 -9.70
C ARG A 269 7.10 12.25 -10.27
N SER A 270 5.81 12.59 -10.36
CA SER A 270 4.78 11.68 -10.89
C SER A 270 3.71 12.41 -11.67
N TYR A 271 3.06 11.69 -12.59
CA TYR A 271 1.88 12.13 -13.32
C TYR A 271 0.96 10.94 -13.55
N GLU A 272 -0.24 10.99 -12.99
CA GLU A 272 -1.19 9.88 -12.90
C GLU A 272 -2.57 10.37 -13.32
N LYS A 273 -3.26 9.58 -14.15
CA LYS A 273 -4.63 9.86 -14.56
C LYS A 273 -5.52 8.68 -14.25
N ARG A 274 -6.72 8.93 -13.71
CA ARG A 274 -7.76 7.91 -13.58
C ARG A 274 -8.84 8.09 -14.63
N ILE A 275 -9.34 6.96 -15.12
CA ILE A 275 -10.58 6.83 -15.87
C ILE A 275 -11.49 5.96 -15.01
N ILE A 276 -12.60 6.51 -14.56
CA ILE A 276 -13.55 5.83 -13.67
C ILE A 276 -14.81 5.56 -14.47
N THR A 277 -15.24 4.30 -14.46
CA THR A 277 -16.50 3.87 -15.08
C THR A 277 -17.50 3.62 -13.97
N TYR A 278 -18.60 4.35 -13.99
CA TYR A 278 -19.72 4.19 -13.06
C TYR A 278 -20.77 3.23 -13.62
N LEU A 279 -21.58 2.65 -12.74
CA LEU A 279 -22.72 1.78 -13.07
C LEU A 279 -23.97 2.56 -13.49
#